data_AF-A0A1Y5PQD6-F1
#
_entry.id   AF-A0A1Y5PQD6-F1
#
_cell.length_a   1.000
_cell.length_b   1.000
_cell.length_c   1.000
_cell.angle_alpha   90.00
_cell.angle_beta   90.00
_cell.angle_gamma   90.00
#
_symmetry.space_group_name_H-M   'P 1'
#
loop_
_entity.id
_entity.type
_entity.pdbx_description
1 polymer ?
#
loop_
_entity_poly.entity_id
_entity_poly.type
_entity_poly.pdbx_seq_one_letter_code
_entity_poly.pdbx_strand_id
1 'polypeptide(L)'
;MMSTKSRPSPAGAAPPPPPTTRKKLSYKDQRDYDMLPGRIEAIEAEMAEIETELSDGGLFTRDNARFQALTAKLDELRGEKAAAEDRWLTLAEEVEALQ
;
A
#
# COMPACT_ATOMS: atom_id res chain seq x y z
N MET A 1 39.28 -63.90 26.44
CA MET A 1 38.27 -62.97 26.98
C MET A 1 38.11 -61.87 25.95
N MET A 2 36.92 -61.77 25.35
CA MET A 2 36.65 -60.85 24.24
C MET A 2 36.53 -59.41 24.77
N SER A 3 37.01 -58.43 24.01
CA SER A 3 36.34 -57.11 23.94
C SER A 3 36.88 -56.30 22.77
N THR A 4 36.06 -56.24 21.73
CA THR A 4 36.12 -55.26 20.65
C THR A 4 35.60 -53.92 21.17
N LYS A 5 36.28 -52.81 20.85
CA LYS A 5 35.75 -51.47 21.07
C LYS A 5 35.39 -50.84 19.73
N SER A 6 34.09 -50.80 19.45
CA SER A 6 33.51 -50.08 18.31
C SER A 6 33.85 -48.60 18.37
N ARG A 7 34.29 -48.07 17.23
CA ARG A 7 34.45 -46.64 16.95
C ARG A 7 33.09 -46.10 16.47
N PRO A 8 32.56 -45.00 17.03
CA PRO A 8 31.33 -44.42 16.50
C PRO A 8 31.67 -43.72 15.18
N SER A 9 30.95 -44.08 14.12
CA SER A 9 30.93 -43.37 12.85
C SER A 9 30.18 -42.04 13.05
N PRO A 10 30.65 -40.90 12.52
CA PRO A 10 29.89 -39.67 12.62
C PRO A 10 28.67 -39.80 11.68
N ALA A 11 27.50 -39.94 12.30
CA ALA A 11 26.23 -39.80 11.59
C ALA A 11 26.22 -38.42 10.92
N GLY A 12 26.01 -38.42 9.60
CA GLY A 12 26.01 -37.22 8.77
C GLY A 12 25.09 -36.15 9.34
N ALA A 13 25.66 -34.97 9.56
CA ALA A 13 24.89 -33.78 9.84
C ALA A 13 23.94 -33.54 8.66
N ALA A 14 22.64 -33.44 8.95
CA ALA A 14 21.65 -33.00 7.97
C ALA A 14 22.09 -31.66 7.37
N PRO A 15 21.89 -31.43 6.06
CA PRO A 15 22.22 -30.15 5.44
C PRO A 15 21.45 -29.03 6.15
N PRO A 16 22.08 -27.85 6.35
CA PRO A 16 21.41 -26.73 6.99
C PRO A 16 20.15 -26.36 6.19
N PRO A 17 19.07 -25.93 6.85
CA PRO A 17 17.86 -25.50 6.16
C PRO A 17 18.22 -24.37 5.17
N PRO A 18 17.57 -24.32 3.99
CA PRO A 18 17.83 -23.27 3.03
C PRO A 18 17.60 -21.90 3.69
N PRO A 19 18.42 -20.89 3.36
CA PRO A 19 18.25 -19.56 3.92
C PRO A 19 16.84 -19.08 3.61
N THR A 20 16.11 -18.67 4.64
CA THR A 20 14.84 -17.97 4.45
C THR A 20 15.18 -16.65 3.79
N THR A 21 14.95 -16.54 2.49
CA THR A 21 15.06 -15.26 1.81
C THR A 21 14.02 -14.37 2.45
N ARG A 22 14.47 -13.37 3.22
CA ARG A 22 13.60 -12.34 3.76
C ARG A 22 12.86 -11.77 2.57
N LYS A 23 11.57 -12.05 2.50
CA LYS A 23 10.71 -11.47 1.49
C LYS A 23 10.75 -9.96 1.78
N LYS A 24 10.95 -9.16 0.74
CA LYS A 24 10.83 -7.69 0.79
C LYS A 24 9.77 -7.34 -0.25
N LEU A 25 9.10 -6.20 -0.08
CA LEU A 25 8.30 -5.64 -1.15
C LEU A 25 9.15 -5.50 -2.43
N SER A 26 8.49 -5.61 -3.58
CA SER A 26 9.11 -5.20 -4.84
C SER A 26 9.48 -3.72 -4.79
N TYR A 27 10.45 -3.30 -5.61
CA TYR A 27 10.80 -1.88 -5.74
C TYR A 27 9.58 -1.01 -6.12
N LYS A 28 8.71 -1.53 -6.99
CA LYS A 28 7.46 -0.85 -7.35
C LYS A 28 6.52 -0.72 -6.15
N ASP A 29 6.32 -1.80 -5.42
CA ASP A 29 5.40 -1.86 -4.28
C ASP A 29 5.89 -0.97 -3.13
N GLN A 30 7.20 -0.97 -2.86
CA GLN A 30 7.79 -0.05 -1.89
C GLN A 30 7.58 1.41 -2.28
N ARG A 31 7.80 1.76 -3.55
CA ARG A 31 7.57 3.11 -4.04
C ARG A 31 6.11 3.52 -3.93
N ASP A 32 5.18 2.63 -4.28
CA ASP A 32 3.75 2.88 -4.15
C ASP A 32 3.40 3.09 -2.65
N TYR A 33 3.89 2.24 -1.75
CA TYR A 33 3.66 2.34 -0.30
C TYR A 33 4.16 3.68 0.28
N ASP A 34 5.35 4.13 -0.13
CA ASP A 34 5.95 5.37 0.34
C ASP A 34 5.26 6.64 -0.21
N MET A 35 4.71 6.57 -1.43
CA MET A 35 4.13 7.73 -2.12
C MET A 35 2.63 7.91 -1.89
N LEU A 36 1.89 6.82 -1.71
CA LEU A 36 0.42 6.85 -1.62
C LEU A 36 -0.13 7.71 -0.47
N PRO A 37 0.45 7.72 0.76
CA PRO A 37 -0.04 8.60 1.83
C PRO A 37 -0.03 10.08 1.43
N GLY A 38 1.07 10.54 0.82
CA GLY A 38 1.17 11.93 0.34
C GLY A 38 0.22 12.22 -0.84
N ARG A 39 -0.06 11.22 -1.69
CA ARG A 39 -1.07 11.37 -2.76
C ARG A 39 -2.48 11.47 -2.17
N ILE A 40 -2.81 10.66 -1.17
CA ILE A 40 -4.12 10.70 -0.49
C ILE A 40 -4.33 12.07 0.15
N GLU A 41 -3.35 12.59 0.91
CA GLU A 41 -3.43 13.93 1.51
C GLU A 41 -3.63 15.03 0.46
N ALA A 42 -2.93 14.94 -0.68
CA ALA A 42 -3.11 15.90 -1.77
C ALA A 42 -4.50 15.84 -2.40
N ILE A 43 -5.06 14.63 -2.57
CA ILE A 43 -6.43 14.44 -3.07
C ILE A 43 -7.43 15.03 -2.08
N GLU A 44 -7.27 14.79 -0.77
CA GLU A 44 -8.14 15.33 0.26
C GLU A 44 -8.14 16.86 0.28
N ALA A 45 -6.98 17.49 0.14
CA ALA A 45 -6.87 18.94 0.04
C ALA A 45 -7.61 19.48 -1.20
N GLU A 46 -7.43 18.84 -2.35
CA GLU A 46 -8.11 19.23 -3.59
C GLU A 46 -9.63 19.05 -3.50
N MET A 47 -10.09 17.97 -2.87
CA MET A 47 -11.52 17.76 -2.59
C MET A 47 -12.08 18.87 -1.70
N ALA A 48 -11.37 19.25 -0.64
CA ALA A 48 -11.81 20.30 0.28
C ALA A 48 -11.92 21.67 -0.40
N GLU A 49 -11.01 22.01 -1.32
CA GLU A 49 -11.09 23.22 -2.14
C GLU A 49 -12.34 23.21 -3.04
N ILE A 50 -12.61 22.09 -3.71
CA ILE A 50 -13.78 21.92 -4.57
C ILE A 50 -15.08 22.00 -3.75
N GLU A 51 -15.14 21.34 -2.60
CA GLU A 51 -16.31 21.36 -1.70
C GLU A 51 -16.58 22.77 -1.17
N THR A 52 -15.52 23.53 -0.85
CA THR A 52 -15.63 24.94 -0.48
C THR A 52 -16.26 25.76 -1.60
N GLU A 53 -15.86 25.52 -2.85
CA GLU A 53 -16.40 26.25 -3.99
C GLU A 53 -17.85 25.86 -4.30
N LEU A 54 -18.17 24.56 -4.26
CA LEU A 54 -19.54 24.05 -4.46
C LEU A 54 -20.50 24.53 -3.36
N SER A 55 -19.99 24.93 -2.20
CA SER A 55 -20.78 25.53 -1.12
C SER A 55 -21.25 26.97 -1.41
N ASP A 56 -20.75 27.63 -2.48
CA ASP A 56 -21.31 28.88 -2.98
C ASP A 56 -22.70 28.63 -3.59
N GLY A 57 -23.76 28.95 -2.82
CA GLY A 57 -25.15 28.77 -3.25
C GLY A 57 -25.56 29.57 -4.49
N GLY A 58 -24.76 30.55 -4.93
CA GLY A 58 -24.97 31.27 -6.19
C GLY A 58 -24.28 30.63 -7.39
N LEU A 59 -23.37 29.68 -7.20
CA LEU A 59 -22.53 29.12 -8.26
C LEU A 59 -23.35 28.43 -9.35
N PHE A 60 -24.33 27.61 -8.97
CA PHE A 60 -25.15 26.88 -9.94
C PHE A 60 -25.90 27.82 -10.91
N THR A 61 -26.41 28.95 -10.39
CA THR A 61 -27.14 29.93 -11.18
C THR A 61 -26.21 30.82 -12.00
N ARG A 62 -25.06 31.21 -11.43
CA ARG A 62 -24.06 32.07 -12.09
C ARG A 62 -23.27 31.33 -13.17
N ASP A 63 -22.89 30.08 -12.90
CA ASP A 63 -22.00 29.27 -13.73
C ASP A 63 -22.31 27.77 -13.55
N ASN A 64 -23.36 27.32 -14.23
CA ASN A 64 -23.79 25.93 -14.21
C ASN A 64 -22.70 24.97 -14.73
N ALA A 65 -21.97 25.37 -15.79
CA ALA A 65 -20.93 24.55 -16.39
C ALA A 65 -19.81 24.26 -15.39
N ARG A 66 -19.38 25.27 -14.64
CA ARG A 66 -18.39 25.12 -13.58
C ARG A 66 -18.89 24.25 -12.43
N PHE A 67 -20.14 24.43 -11.98
CA PHE A 67 -20.73 23.57 -10.96
C PHE A 67 -20.71 22.09 -11.38
N GLN A 68 -21.12 21.79 -12.61
CA GLN A 68 -21.12 20.41 -13.14
C GLN A 68 -19.69 19.85 -13.24
N ALA A 69 -18.73 20.64 -13.72
CA ALA A 69 -17.34 20.23 -13.82
C ALA A 69 -16.72 19.93 -12.45
N LEU A 70 -16.97 20.78 -11.45
CA LEU A 70 -16.49 20.58 -10.08
C LEU A 70 -17.13 19.35 -9.43
N THR A 71 -18.42 19.11 -9.66
CA THR A 71 -19.13 17.92 -9.16
C THR A 71 -18.53 16.65 -9.74
N ALA A 72 -18.34 16.60 -11.06
CA ALA A 72 -17.73 15.44 -11.73
C ALA A 72 -16.29 15.19 -11.25
N LYS A 73 -15.51 16.26 -11.08
CA LYS A 73 -14.14 16.19 -10.57
C LYS A 73 -14.09 15.69 -9.12
N LEU A 74 -15.02 16.13 -8.27
CA LEU A 74 -15.12 15.66 -6.89
C LEU A 74 -15.39 14.16 -6.83
N ASP A 75 -16.28 13.65 -7.69
CA ASP A 75 -16.57 12.22 -7.77
C ASP A 75 -15.37 11.40 -8.28
N GLU A 76 -14.62 11.93 -9.26
CA GLU A 76 -13.38 11.32 -9.74
C GLU A 76 -12.33 11.23 -8.62
N LEU A 77 -12.09 12.33 -7.89
CA LEU A 77 -11.14 12.38 -6.78
C LEU A 77 -11.53 11.44 -5.64
N ARG A 78 -12.83 11.30 -5.34
CA ARG A 78 -13.32 10.31 -4.36
C ARG A 78 -12.99 8.88 -4.79
N GLY A 79 -13.15 8.57 -6.08
CA GLY A 79 -12.78 7.27 -6.64
C GLY A 79 -11.27 7.03 -6.59
N GLU A 80 -10.46 8.04 -6.96
CA GLU A 80 -9.01 7.94 -6.91
C GLU A 80 -8.51 7.75 -5.46
N LYS A 81 -9.07 8.51 -4.51
CA LYS A 81 -8.75 8.39 -3.09
C LYS A 81 -9.01 6.97 -2.58
N ALA A 82 -10.20 6.44 -2.81
CA ALA A 82 -10.56 5.08 -2.38
C ALA A 82 -9.61 4.02 -2.97
N ALA A 83 -9.29 4.13 -4.26
CA ALA A 83 -8.34 3.21 -4.91
C ALA A 83 -6.91 3.34 -4.33
N ALA A 84 -6.48 4.56 -3.99
CA ALA A 84 -5.19 4.80 -3.36
C ALA A 84 -5.12 4.24 -1.93
N GLU A 85 -6.19 4.42 -1.14
CA GLU A 85 -6.34 3.87 0.21
C GLU A 85 -6.33 2.35 0.21
N ASP A 86 -7.12 1.71 -0.67
CA ASP A 86 -7.17 0.25 -0.80
C ASP A 86 -5.80 -0.33 -1.20
N ARG A 87 -5.11 0.34 -2.13
CA ARG A 87 -3.76 -0.06 -2.55
C ARG A 87 -2.76 0.09 -1.40
N TRP A 88 -2.82 1.18 -0.65
CA TRP A 88 -1.93 1.40 0.48
C TRP A 88 -2.18 0.37 1.58
N LEU A 89 -3.44 0.05 1.88
CA LEU A 89 -3.80 -0.98 2.87
C LEU A 89 -3.26 -2.36 2.46
N THR A 90 -3.44 -2.75 1.19
CA THR A 90 -2.89 -4.01 0.66
C THR A 90 -1.36 -4.07 0.86
N LEU A 91 -0.67 -2.98 0.58
CA LEU A 91 0.79 -2.89 0.75
C LEU A 91 1.19 -2.90 2.24
N ALA A 92 0.40 -2.28 3.12
CA ALA A 92 0.64 -2.30 4.56
C ALA A 92 0.51 -3.72 5.13
N GLU A 93 -0.50 -4.49 4.70
CA GLU A 93 -0.66 -5.90 5.06
C GLU A 93 0.53 -6.74 4.58
N GLU A 94 0.99 -6.51 3.34
CA GLU A 94 2.20 -7.15 2.84
C GLU A 94 3.41 -6.78 3.71
N VAL A 95 3.63 -5.50 4.04
CA VAL A 95 4.73 -5.07 4.91
C VAL A 95 4.68 -5.77 6.26
N GLU A 96 3.50 -5.86 6.89
CA GLU A 96 3.32 -6.55 8.17
C GLU A 96 3.68 -8.04 8.06
N ALA A 97 3.27 -8.71 6.98
CA ALA A 97 3.57 -10.13 6.76
C ALA A 97 5.07 -10.43 6.49
N LEU A 98 5.89 -9.42 6.25
CA LEU A 98 7.33 -9.54 5.99
C LEU A 98 8.19 -9.30 7.24
N GLN A 99 7.60 -8.82 8.34
CA GLN A 99 8.26 -8.62 9.63
C GLN A 99 8.37 -9.93 10.41
#